data_AF-A0ABC8DC81-F1
#
_entry.id   AF-A0ABC8DC81-F1
#
_cell.length_a   1.000
_cell.length_b   1.000
_cell.length_c   1.000
_cell.angle_alpha   90.00
_cell.angle_beta   90.00
_cell.angle_gamma   90.00
#
_symmetry.space_group_name_H-M   'P 1'
#
loop_
_entity.id
_entity.type
_entity.pdbx_description
1 polymer ?
#
loop_
_entity_poly.entity_id
_entity_poly.type
_entity_poly.pdbx_seq_one_letter_code
_entity_poly.pdbx_strand_id
1 'polypeptide(L)'
;MEKITVKVLMYLSVICVIVGIIAGFVIYDRDVAEDAKTSKKVSEELYDNSVAQAQYKTDKALANSMQFSVFFSVLAGVVSGAILFGLAIIVRILDEANSRAYESASDLRLIKNGIQEQTAK
;
A
#
# COMPACT_ATOMS: atom_id res chain seq x y z
N MET A 1 12.20 22.49 7.47
CA MET A 1 11.44 22.32 6.22
C MET A 1 11.53 20.86 5.81
N GLU A 2 10.41 20.17 5.61
CA GLU A 2 10.42 18.79 5.10
C GLU A 2 11.09 18.75 3.72
N LYS A 3 12.08 17.87 3.54
CA LYS A 3 12.72 17.68 2.23
C LYS A 3 11.67 17.22 1.22
N ILE A 4 11.74 17.78 0.02
CA ILE A 4 10.85 17.46 -1.12
C ILE A 4 10.75 15.94 -1.31
N THR A 5 11.85 15.21 -1.10
CA THR A 5 11.92 13.74 -1.15
C THR A 5 10.93 13.02 -0.24
N VAL A 6 10.74 13.46 1.01
CA VAL A 6 9.82 12.82 1.96
C VAL A 6 8.38 13.04 1.53
N LYS A 7 8.05 14.25 1.09
CA LYS A 7 6.71 14.58 0.56
C LYS A 7 6.38 13.77 -0.70
N VAL A 8 7.34 13.65 -1.63
CA VAL A 8 7.17 12.84 -2.84
C VAL A 8 6.93 11.37 -2.48
N LEU A 9 7.70 10.80 -1.54
CA LEU A 9 7.48 9.42 -1.08
C LEU A 9 6.09 9.21 -0.47
N MET A 10 5.62 10.17 0.34
CA MET A 10 4.28 10.11 0.92
C MET A 10 3.20 10.17 -0.15
N TYR A 11 3.30 11.06 -1.13
CA TYR A 11 2.33 11.10 -2.24
C TYR A 11 2.36 9.81 -3.07
N LEU A 12 3.54 9.25 -3.33
CA LEU A 12 3.66 7.97 -4.05
C LEU A 12 2.97 6.83 -3.29
N SER A 13 3.09 6.79 -1.96
CA SER A 13 2.43 5.77 -1.14
C SER A 13 0.90 5.81 -1.28
N VAL A 14 0.31 7.01 -1.28
CA VAL A 14 -1.13 7.21 -1.45
C VAL A 14 -1.57 6.80 -2.85
N ILE A 15 -0.79 7.15 -3.88
CA ILE A 15 -1.07 6.77 -5.27
C ILE A 15 -1.05 5.25 -5.42
N CYS A 16 -0.07 4.54 -4.84
CA CYS A 16 -0.02 3.07 -4.87
C CYS A 16 -1.29 2.42 -4.29
N VAL A 17 -1.79 2.94 -3.16
CA VAL A 17 -3.03 2.43 -2.54
C VAL A 17 -4.23 2.66 -3.47
N ILE A 18 -4.35 3.88 -4.01
CA ILE A 18 -5.47 4.23 -4.91
C ILE A 18 -5.44 3.37 -6.18
N VAL A 19 -4.27 3.18 -6.79
CA VAL A 19 -4.10 2.35 -7.99
C VAL A 19 -4.46 0.89 -7.70
N GLY A 20 -4.07 0.35 -6.54
CA GLY A 20 -4.46 -1.01 -6.14
C GLY A 20 -5.98 -1.18 -5.96
N ILE A 21 -6.65 -0.18 -5.40
CA ILE A 21 -8.12 -0.19 -5.25
C ILE A 21 -8.80 -0.12 -6.63
N ILE A 22 -8.33 0.76 -7.52
CA ILE A 22 -8.87 0.89 -8.88
C ILE A 22 -8.64 -0.40 -9.68
N ALA A 23 -7.45 -0.99 -9.60
CA ALA A 23 -7.14 -2.25 -10.26
C ALA A 23 -8.04 -3.39 -9.76
N GLY A 24 -8.29 -3.46 -8.44
CA GLY A 24 -9.28 -4.38 -7.87
C GLY A 24 -10.69 -4.17 -8.42
N PHE A 25 -11.11 -2.93 -8.63
CA PHE A 25 -12.40 -2.60 -9.27
C PHE A 25 -12.45 -2.99 -10.75
N VAL A 26 -11.36 -2.78 -11.51
CA VAL A 26 -11.29 -3.13 -12.93
C VAL A 26 -11.32 -4.65 -13.14
N ILE A 27 -10.68 -5.41 -12.24
CA ILE A 27 -10.73 -6.89 -12.26
C ILE A 27 -12.10 -7.41 -11.81
N TYR A 28 -12.87 -6.58 -11.10
CA TYR A 28 -14.20 -6.96 -10.64
C TYR A 28 -15.24 -6.91 -11.79
N ASP A 29 -15.40 -8.03 -12.50
CA ASP A 29 -16.48 -8.29 -13.44
C ASP A 29 -17.80 -8.70 -12.74
N ARG A 30 -18.81 -7.82 -12.80
CA ARG A 30 -20.12 -8.08 -12.22
C ARG A 30 -20.84 -9.26 -12.87
N ASP A 31 -20.64 -9.49 -14.16
CA ASP A 31 -21.38 -10.50 -14.92
C ASP A 31 -20.95 -11.91 -14.48
N VAL A 32 -19.64 -12.11 -14.25
CA VAL A 32 -19.09 -13.36 -13.68
C VAL A 32 -19.63 -13.64 -12.27
N ALA A 33 -19.80 -12.59 -11.44
CA ALA A 33 -20.33 -12.74 -10.10
C ALA A 33 -21.84 -13.08 -10.10
N GLU A 34 -22.57 -12.65 -11.14
CA GLU A 34 -24.00 -12.89 -11.31
C GLU A 34 -24.27 -14.26 -11.94
N ASP A 35 -23.46 -14.68 -12.91
CA ASP A 35 -23.47 -16.02 -13.51
C ASP A 35 -23.24 -17.11 -12.46
N ALA A 36 -22.29 -16.93 -11.54
CA ALA A 36 -22.07 -17.89 -10.46
C ALA A 36 -23.29 -18.04 -9.52
N LYS A 37 -24.09 -16.98 -9.32
CA LYS A 37 -25.34 -17.04 -8.53
C LYS A 37 -26.46 -17.72 -9.30
N THR A 38 -26.57 -17.43 -10.59
CA THR A 38 -27.60 -18.01 -11.46
C THR A 38 -27.32 -19.51 -11.67
N SER A 39 -26.08 -19.87 -11.96
CA SER A 39 -25.62 -21.26 -12.10
C SER A 39 -25.81 -22.06 -10.81
N LYS A 40 -25.59 -21.45 -9.64
CA LYS A 40 -25.92 -22.07 -8.35
C LYS A 40 -27.40 -22.44 -8.25
N LYS A 41 -28.31 -21.49 -8.56
CA LYS A 41 -29.76 -21.74 -8.52
C LYS A 41 -30.18 -22.85 -9.48
N VAL A 42 -29.67 -22.82 -10.71
CA VAL A 42 -29.97 -23.84 -11.72
C VAL A 42 -29.45 -25.22 -11.30
N SER A 43 -28.28 -25.31 -10.66
CA SER A 43 -27.75 -26.58 -10.15
C SER A 43 -28.53 -27.15 -8.96
N GLU A 44 -29.09 -26.29 -8.10
CA GLU A 44 -29.94 -26.70 -6.97
C GLU A 44 -31.33 -27.15 -7.47
N GLU A 45 -31.84 -26.56 -8.55
CA GLU A 45 -33.15 -26.86 -9.13
C GLU A 45 -33.12 -28.09 -10.06
N LEU A 46 -31.99 -28.37 -10.72
CA LEU A 46 -31.76 -29.52 -11.61
C LEU A 46 -30.73 -30.50 -11.03
N TYR A 47 -30.90 -30.89 -9.75
CA TYR A 47 -29.93 -31.67 -8.97
C TYR A 47 -29.43 -32.96 -9.65
N ASP A 48 -30.28 -33.63 -10.44
CA ASP A 48 -29.96 -34.88 -11.18
C ASP A 48 -29.29 -34.66 -12.54
N ASN A 49 -29.06 -33.42 -12.97
CA ASN A 49 -28.41 -33.11 -14.24
C ASN A 49 -26.90 -32.88 -14.07
N SER A 50 -26.10 -33.86 -14.52
CA SER A 50 -24.64 -33.81 -14.46
C SER A 50 -24.01 -32.64 -15.20
N VAL A 51 -24.66 -32.13 -16.26
CA VAL A 51 -24.21 -30.97 -17.03
C VAL A 51 -24.39 -29.69 -16.21
N ALA A 52 -25.53 -29.55 -15.53
CA ALA A 52 -25.80 -28.40 -14.66
C ALA A 52 -24.85 -28.33 -13.46
N GLN A 53 -24.53 -29.48 -12.85
CA GLN A 53 -23.51 -29.53 -11.77
C GLN A 53 -22.09 -29.20 -12.26
N ALA A 54 -21.72 -29.65 -13.46
CA ALA A 54 -20.40 -29.35 -14.04
C ALA A 54 -20.25 -27.84 -14.32
N GLN A 55 -21.30 -27.23 -14.87
CA GLN A 55 -21.34 -25.80 -15.16
C GLN A 55 -21.24 -24.97 -13.88
N TYR A 56 -21.99 -25.33 -12.83
CA TYR A 56 -21.86 -24.70 -11.51
C TYR A 56 -20.47 -24.80 -10.90
N LYS A 57 -19.78 -25.95 -11.01
CA LYS A 57 -18.40 -26.09 -10.51
C LYS A 57 -17.44 -25.14 -11.23
N THR A 58 -17.59 -25.01 -12.54
CA THR A 58 -16.78 -24.11 -13.36
C THR A 58 -17.05 -22.64 -13.02
N ASP A 59 -18.31 -22.23 -12.97
CA ASP A 59 -18.71 -20.85 -12.68
C ASP A 59 -18.32 -20.45 -11.26
N LYS A 60 -18.44 -21.38 -10.30
CA LYS A 60 -17.96 -21.21 -8.94
C LYS A 60 -16.44 -21.05 -8.88
N ALA A 61 -15.69 -21.85 -9.64
CA ALA A 61 -14.23 -21.72 -9.69
C ALA A 61 -13.80 -20.38 -10.31
N LEU A 62 -14.51 -19.94 -11.36
CA LEU A 62 -14.27 -18.65 -12.02
C LEU A 62 -14.53 -17.48 -11.06
N ALA A 63 -15.68 -17.47 -10.39
CA ALA A 63 -16.02 -16.44 -9.42
C ALA A 63 -15.07 -16.43 -8.21
N ASN A 64 -14.64 -17.60 -7.74
CA ASN A 64 -13.71 -17.68 -6.61
C ASN A 64 -12.30 -17.20 -7.02
N SER A 65 -11.84 -17.56 -8.23
CA SER A 65 -10.58 -17.06 -8.79
C SER A 65 -10.60 -15.54 -8.97
N MET A 66 -11.71 -15.01 -9.45
CA MET A 66 -11.94 -13.58 -9.60
C MET A 66 -11.91 -12.85 -8.24
N GLN A 67 -12.61 -13.36 -7.22
CA GLN A 67 -12.55 -12.81 -5.86
C GLN A 67 -11.13 -12.81 -5.28
N PHE A 68 -10.38 -13.91 -5.46
CA PHE A 68 -8.99 -13.98 -5.03
C PHE A 68 -8.12 -12.96 -5.76
N SER A 69 -8.30 -12.79 -7.07
CA SER A 69 -7.54 -11.82 -7.86
C SER A 69 -7.79 -10.38 -7.41
N VAL A 70 -9.05 -10.02 -7.15
CA VAL A 70 -9.43 -8.72 -6.57
C VAL A 70 -8.79 -8.54 -5.19
N PHE A 71 -8.87 -9.54 -4.32
CA PHE A 71 -8.28 -9.48 -2.98
C PHE A 71 -6.75 -9.29 -3.03
N PHE A 72 -6.04 -10.07 -3.85
CA PHE A 72 -4.59 -9.94 -4.00
C PHE A 72 -4.18 -8.62 -4.64
N SER A 73 -4.95 -8.10 -5.59
CA SER A 73 -4.68 -6.80 -6.22
C SER A 73 -4.77 -5.65 -5.21
N VAL A 74 -5.85 -5.62 -4.43
CA VAL A 74 -6.03 -4.62 -3.37
C VAL A 74 -4.97 -4.79 -2.28
N LEU A 75 -4.69 -6.03 -1.86
CA LEU A 75 -3.67 -6.32 -0.85
C LEU A 75 -2.27 -5.88 -1.31
N ALA A 76 -1.89 -6.15 -2.56
CA ALA A 76 -0.61 -5.72 -3.11
C ALA A 76 -0.48 -4.19 -3.14
N GLY A 77 -1.54 -3.47 -3.51
CA GLY A 77 -1.58 -2.00 -3.46
C GLY A 77 -1.42 -1.45 -2.05
N VAL A 78 -2.12 -2.03 -1.07
CA VAL A 78 -2.02 -1.63 0.35
C VAL A 78 -0.64 -1.92 0.92
N VAL A 79 -0.10 -3.12 0.68
CA VAL A 79 1.21 -3.54 1.21
C VAL A 79 2.33 -2.69 0.59
N SER A 80 2.32 -2.47 -0.72
CA SER A 80 3.32 -1.62 -1.38
C SER A 80 3.25 -0.16 -0.90
N GLY A 81 2.04 0.38 -0.73
CA GLY A 81 1.83 1.70 -0.13
C GLY A 81 2.37 1.79 1.30
N ALA A 82 2.11 0.78 2.14
CA ALA A 82 2.59 0.74 3.53
C ALA A 82 4.13 0.68 3.62
N ILE A 83 4.78 -0.08 2.74
CA ILE A 83 6.25 -0.15 2.68
C ILE A 83 6.83 1.23 2.33
N LEU A 84 6.30 1.89 1.30
CA LEU A 84 6.75 3.22 0.88
C LEU A 84 6.53 4.27 1.97
N PHE A 85 5.39 4.21 2.66
CA PHE A 85 5.10 5.10 3.79
C PHE A 85 6.06 4.86 4.96
N GLY A 86 6.33 3.60 5.29
CA GLY A 86 7.32 3.24 6.32
C GLY A 86 8.71 3.76 6.00
N LEU A 87 9.17 3.61 4.75
CA LEU A 87 10.43 4.18 4.30
C LEU A 87 10.46 5.71 4.42
N ALA A 88 9.35 6.39 4.10
CA ALA A 88 9.24 7.83 4.23
C ALA A 88 9.44 8.29 5.68
N ILE A 89 8.82 7.58 6.64
CA ILE A 89 8.96 7.85 8.08
C ILE A 89 10.42 7.65 8.54
N ILE A 90 11.07 6.55 8.14
CA ILE A 90 12.46 6.27 8.51
C ILE A 90 13.39 7.38 7.99
N VAL A 91 13.23 7.78 6.73
CA VAL A 91 14.03 8.88 6.15
C VAL A 91 13.78 10.18 6.91
N ARG A 92 12.53 10.49 7.26
CA ARG A 92 12.19 11.69 8.04
C ARG A 92 12.85 11.69 9.41
N ILE A 93 12.85 10.55 10.12
CA ILE A 93 13.49 10.42 11.43
C ILE A 93 15.01 10.58 11.32
N LEU A 94 15.65 9.95 10.33
CA LEU A 94 17.09 10.06 10.12
C LEU A 94 17.51 11.49 9.80
N ASP A 95 16.71 12.20 9.00
CA ASP A 95 17.01 13.57 8.62
C ASP A 95 16.86 14.55 9.79
N GLU A 96 15.83 14.36 10.61
CA GLU A 96 15.62 15.09 11.86
C GLU A 96 16.79 14.88 12.84
N ALA A 97 17.26 13.62 12.98
CA ALA A 97 18.40 13.29 13.83
C ALA A 97 19.70 13.95 13.32
N ASN A 98 19.93 13.93 12.00
CA ASN A 98 21.11 14.54 11.39
C ASN A 98 21.10 16.07 11.54
N SER A 99 19.94 16.71 11.36
CA SER A 99 19.79 18.16 11.56
C SER A 99 20.12 18.58 12.99
N ARG A 100 19.62 17.84 13.99
CA ARG A 100 19.88 18.12 15.42
C ARG A 100 21.36 17.93 15.78
N ALA A 101 21.99 16.90 15.22
CA ALA A 101 23.42 16.66 15.42
C ALA A 101 24.27 17.80 14.83
N TYR A 102 23.88 18.32 13.66
CA TYR A 102 24.58 19.44 13.02
C TYR A 102 24.44 20.73 13.83
N GLU A 103 23.24 21.02 14.33
CA GLU A 103 22.95 22.22 15.15
C GLU A 103 23.70 22.16 16.50
N SER A 104 23.70 21.00 17.16
CA SER A 104 24.47 20.82 18.40
C SER A 104 25.98 20.97 18.18
N ALA A 105 26.50 20.49 17.04
CA ALA A 105 27.91 20.65 16.70
C ALA A 105 28.30 22.10 16.38
N SER A 106 27.41 22.89 15.77
CA SER A 106 27.64 24.32 15.55
C SER A 106 27.62 25.11 16.86
N ASP A 107 26.70 24.81 17.78
CA ASP A 107 26.61 25.48 19.08
C ASP A 107 27.86 25.21 19.93
N LEU A 108 28.33 23.96 19.95
CA LEU A 108 29.59 23.60 20.62
C LEU A 108 30.80 24.35 20.05
N ARG A 109 30.85 24.57 18.73
CA ARG A 109 31.92 25.37 18.10
C ARG A 109 31.85 26.85 18.50
N LEU A 110 30.65 27.43 18.57
CA LEU A 110 30.45 28.81 19.00
C LEU A 110 30.88 29.01 20.46
N ILE A 111 30.48 28.11 21.36
CA ILE A 111 30.89 28.13 22.77
C ILE A 111 32.41 28.01 22.89
N LYS A 112 33.03 27.06 22.18
CA LYS A 112 34.48 26.88 22.19
C LYS A 112 35.22 28.15 21.77
N ASN A 113 34.78 28.80 20.70
CA ASN A 113 35.41 30.01 20.21
C ASN A 113 35.26 31.18 21.19
N GLY A 114 34.10 31.35 21.82
CA GLY A 114 33.88 32.37 22.84
C GLY A 114 34.75 32.18 24.08
N ILE A 115 35.00 30.93 24.50
CA ILE A 115 35.90 30.62 25.63
C ILE A 115 37.35 30.97 25.29
N GLN A 116 37.81 30.67 24.06
CA GLN A 116 39.17 31.03 23.63
C GLN A 116 39.37 32.54 23.56
N GLU A 117 38.34 33.29 23.15
CA GLU A 117 38.41 34.74 23.08
C GLU A 117 38.46 35.40 24.47
N GLN A 118 37.81 34.80 25.48
CA GLN A 118 37.89 35.28 26.87
C GLN A 118 39.20 34.92 27.57
N THR A 119 39.84 33.82 27.20
CA THR A 119 41.14 33.41 27.79
C THR A 119 42.35 34.05 27.11
N ALA A 120 42.16 34.72 25.97
CA ALA A 120 43.19 35.48 25.26
C ALA A 120 43.29 36.96 25.67
N LYS A 121 42.44 37.43 26.61
CA LYS A 121 42.50 38.75 27.24
C LYS A 121 43.06 38.63 28.65
#